data_AF-A0A353R7R6-F1
#
_entry.id   AF-A0A353R7R6-F1
#
_cell.length_a   1.000
_cell.length_b   1.000
_cell.length_c   1.000
_cell.angle_alpha   90.00
_cell.angle_beta   90.00
_cell.angle_gamma   90.00
#
_symmetry.space_group_name_H-M   'P 1'
#
loop_
_entity.id
_entity.type
_entity.pdbx_description
1 polymer ?
#
loop_
_entity_poly.entity_id
_entity_poly.type
_entity_poly.pdbx_seq_one_letter_code
_entity_poly.pdbx_strand_id
1 'polypeptide(L)'
;MDKGALLNQFLTSNHEPVITKEAALSGEGHDKCPSLFGDYVFFASDREGGYGGFDLYYAKYENNAWSEPVNFGDKINSASDEYRPLGFKFVDFSLMVFSSDRPGGKGGFDLYCVDVSDIIEAPDWYGFYEF
;
A
#
# COMPACT_ATOMS: atom_id res chain seq x y z
N MET A 1 25.70 4.02 8.83
CA MET A 1 25.89 2.74 9.54
C MET A 1 26.34 1.69 8.54
N ASP A 2 27.16 0.73 8.96
CA ASP A 2 27.60 -0.38 8.11
C ASP A 2 26.42 -1.35 7.86
N LYS A 3 25.98 -1.46 6.60
CA LYS A 3 24.88 -2.35 6.19
C LYS A 3 25.20 -3.82 6.45
N GLY A 4 26.49 -4.20 6.45
CA GLY A 4 26.94 -5.57 6.74
C GLY A 4 26.69 -5.97 8.20
N ALA A 5 26.89 -5.03 9.14
CA ALA A 5 26.63 -5.25 10.55
C ALA A 5 25.12 -5.44 10.85
N LEU A 6 24.25 -4.64 10.21
CA LEU A 6 22.80 -4.75 10.38
C LEU A 6 22.24 -6.06 9.81
N LEU A 7 22.73 -6.49 8.64
CA LEU A 7 22.31 -7.76 8.03
C LEU A 7 22.73 -8.94 8.89
N ASN A 8 23.98 -8.98 9.36
CA ASN A 8 24.44 -10.06 10.22
C ASN A 8 23.68 -10.08 11.56
N GLN A 9 23.41 -8.91 12.15
CA GLN A 9 22.58 -8.79 13.34
C GLN A 9 21.17 -9.34 13.09
N PHE A 10 20.51 -8.98 11.98
CA PHE A 10 19.19 -9.48 11.61
C PHE A 10 19.18 -11.00 11.36
N LEU A 11 20.20 -11.54 10.71
CA LEU A 11 20.29 -12.98 10.39
C LEU A 11 20.66 -13.86 11.59
N THR A 12 21.33 -13.30 12.60
CA THR A 12 21.83 -14.05 13.77
C THR A 12 21.03 -13.81 15.03
N SER A 13 20.15 -12.82 15.03
CA SER A 13 19.22 -12.59 16.12
C SER A 13 18.17 -13.70 16.18
N ASN A 14 18.20 -14.49 17.24
CA ASN A 14 17.09 -15.35 17.62
C ASN A 14 15.94 -14.47 18.11
N HIS A 15 15.04 -14.11 17.20
CA HIS A 15 13.79 -13.46 17.55
C HIS A 15 12.68 -14.50 17.55
N GLU A 16 11.99 -14.65 18.67
CA GLU A 16 10.69 -15.31 18.68
C GLU A 16 9.71 -14.43 17.88
N PRO A 17 8.88 -15.02 17.00
CA PRO A 17 7.90 -14.25 16.26
C PRO A 17 6.86 -13.65 17.21
N VAL A 18 6.85 -12.33 17.34
CA VAL A 18 5.84 -11.59 18.09
C VAL A 18 4.84 -10.96 17.13
N ILE A 19 3.56 -11.26 17.31
CA ILE A 19 2.46 -10.62 16.58
C ILE A 19 2.01 -9.40 17.36
N THR A 20 2.12 -8.21 16.76
CA THR A 20 1.67 -6.95 17.34
C THR A 20 0.61 -6.33 16.45
N LYS A 21 -0.46 -5.80 17.05
CA LYS A 21 -1.43 -4.96 16.35
C LYS A 21 -0.83 -3.57 16.14
N GLU A 22 -0.75 -3.12 14.88
CA GLU A 22 -0.38 -1.74 14.57
C GLU A 22 -1.62 -0.86 14.65
N ALA A 23 -1.70 -0.05 15.71
CA ALA A 23 -2.88 0.75 16.00
C ALA A 23 -3.02 1.93 15.03
N ALA A 24 -1.91 2.53 14.59
CA ALA A 24 -1.93 3.68 13.69
C ALA A 24 -2.53 3.34 12.32
N LEU A 25 -2.42 2.08 11.89
CA LEU A 25 -2.98 1.63 10.62
C LEU A 25 -4.44 1.25 10.71
N SER A 26 -4.98 0.97 11.90
CA SER A 26 -6.33 0.42 12.06
C SER A 26 -7.36 1.51 12.40
N GLY A 27 -8.53 1.47 11.77
CA GLY A 27 -9.66 2.36 12.06
C GLY A 27 -10.86 1.61 12.62
N GLU A 28 -12.02 2.28 12.68
CA GLU A 28 -13.30 1.67 13.06
C GLU A 28 -13.90 0.76 11.96
N GLY A 29 -13.32 0.78 10.75
CA GLY A 29 -13.72 -0.09 9.64
C GLY A 29 -12.98 -1.44 9.61
N HIS A 30 -13.34 -2.27 8.64
CA HIS A 30 -12.71 -3.55 8.32
C HIS A 30 -11.50 -3.34 7.40
N ASP A 31 -10.33 -3.18 8.01
CA ASP A 31 -9.06 -3.03 7.30
C ASP A 31 -8.51 -4.38 6.83
N LYS A 32 -8.33 -4.54 5.51
CA LYS A 32 -7.92 -5.82 4.91
C LYS A 32 -7.10 -5.67 3.64
N CYS A 33 -6.61 -6.82 3.16
CA CYS A 33 -5.82 -6.92 1.94
C CYS A 33 -4.59 -5.99 1.90
N PRO A 34 -3.77 -5.94 2.97
CA PRO A 34 -2.61 -5.08 2.99
C PRO A 34 -1.57 -5.52 1.94
N SER A 35 -0.90 -4.55 1.35
CA SER A 35 0.33 -4.73 0.57
C SER A 35 1.32 -3.62 0.90
N LEU A 36 2.60 -3.87 0.58
CA LEU A 36 3.66 -2.88 0.74
C LEU A 36 4.12 -2.37 -0.61
N PHE A 37 4.45 -1.10 -0.69
CA PHE A 37 5.06 -0.47 -1.85
C PHE A 37 6.07 0.60 -1.40
N GLY A 38 7.36 0.25 -1.41
CA GLY A 38 8.39 1.07 -0.78
C GLY A 38 8.10 1.23 0.71
N ASP A 39 8.09 2.48 1.18
CA ASP A 39 7.75 2.82 2.56
C ASP A 39 6.24 3.05 2.77
N TYR A 40 5.40 2.65 1.82
CA TYR A 40 3.95 2.77 1.92
C TYR A 40 3.31 1.41 2.17
N VAL A 41 2.24 1.40 2.97
CA VAL A 41 1.27 0.31 3.02
C VAL A 41 0.02 0.75 2.29
N PHE A 42 -0.50 -0.11 1.41
CA PHE A 42 -1.81 0.06 0.80
C PHE A 42 -2.76 -0.99 1.39
N PHE A 43 -4.02 -0.65 1.56
CA PHE A 43 -5.03 -1.58 2.06
C PHE A 43 -6.43 -1.15 1.65
N ALA A 44 -7.41 -2.04 1.81
CA ALA A 44 -8.82 -1.76 1.60
C ALA A 44 -9.55 -1.58 2.93
N SER A 45 -10.48 -0.64 3.00
CA SER A 45 -11.25 -0.36 4.21
C SER A 45 -12.63 0.23 3.90
N ASP A 46 -13.63 -0.09 4.72
CA ASP A 46 -15.00 0.46 4.70
C ASP A 46 -15.22 1.50 5.82
N ARG A 47 -14.16 2.22 6.20
CA ARG A 47 -14.25 3.36 7.12
C ARG A 47 -15.28 4.40 6.63
N GLU A 48 -15.96 5.04 7.58
CA GLU A 48 -16.91 6.12 7.29
C GLU A 48 -16.24 7.27 6.50
N GLY A 49 -16.97 7.85 5.55
CA GLY A 49 -16.50 8.94 4.71
C GLY A 49 -15.82 8.51 3.40
N GLY A 50 -15.79 7.21 3.11
CA GLY A 50 -15.38 6.66 1.81
C GLY A 50 -16.36 6.94 0.66
N TYR A 51 -16.02 6.42 -0.52
CA TYR A 51 -16.73 6.63 -1.78
C TYR A 51 -17.66 5.47 -2.15
N GLY A 52 -17.42 4.27 -1.62
CA GLY A 52 -18.22 3.06 -1.88
C GLY A 52 -18.31 2.13 -0.68
N GLY A 53 -18.26 0.83 -0.94
CA GLY A 53 -18.18 -0.20 0.10
C GLY A 53 -16.77 -0.22 0.70
N PHE A 54 -15.87 -0.94 0.06
CA PHE A 54 -14.45 -0.93 0.38
C PHE A 54 -13.68 0.03 -0.52
N ASP A 55 -13.02 1.00 0.09
CA ASP A 55 -12.15 1.95 -0.58
C ASP A 55 -10.67 1.58 -0.36
N LEU A 56 -9.79 1.98 -1.27
CA LEU A 56 -8.35 1.90 -1.09
C LEU A 56 -7.83 3.07 -0.26
N TYR A 57 -6.93 2.75 0.66
CA TYR A 57 -6.20 3.69 1.51
C TYR A 57 -4.69 3.43 1.43
N TYR A 58 -3.90 4.42 1.80
CA TYR A 58 -2.46 4.29 2.00
C TYR A 58 -1.97 4.98 3.26
N ALA A 59 -0.87 4.49 3.84
CA ALA A 59 -0.11 5.18 4.87
C ALA A 59 1.39 5.04 4.58
N LYS A 60 2.15 6.10 4.86
CA LYS A 60 3.62 6.13 4.74
C LYS A 60 4.26 5.80 6.09
N TYR A 61 5.29 4.97 6.09
CA TYR A 61 6.16 4.75 7.23
C TYR A 61 7.29 5.77 7.21
N GLU A 62 7.31 6.65 8.21
CA GLU A 62 8.33 7.68 8.34
C GLU A 62 8.59 7.99 9.82
N ASN A 63 9.81 8.43 10.15
CA ASN A 63 10.19 8.76 11.52
C ASN A 63 9.91 7.64 12.55
N ASN A 64 10.04 6.37 12.13
CA ASN A 64 9.75 5.15 12.91
C ASN A 64 8.28 4.99 13.33
N ALA A 65 7.34 5.53 12.56
CA ALA A 65 5.91 5.34 12.76
C ALA A 65 5.16 5.30 11.42
N TRP A 66 3.97 4.69 11.43
CA TRP A 66 3.02 4.87 10.33
C TRP A 66 2.33 6.22 10.47
N SER A 67 2.19 6.93 9.36
CA SER A 67 1.30 8.09 9.24
C SER A 67 -0.17 7.67 9.29
N GLU A 68 -1.05 8.64 9.54
CA GLU A 68 -2.49 8.44 9.47
C GLU A 68 -2.90 7.98 8.05
N PRO A 69 -3.72 6.93 7.92
CA PRO A 69 -4.14 6.47 6.60
C PRO A 69 -4.95 7.50 5.82
N VAL A 70 -4.61 7.64 4.54
CA VAL A 70 -5.23 8.57 3.59
C VAL A 70 -6.01 7.78 2.55
N ASN A 71 -7.25 8.19 2.28
CA ASN A 71 -8.08 7.62 1.21
C ASN A 71 -7.52 8.04 -0.15
N PHE A 72 -7.44 7.12 -1.11
CA PHE A 72 -6.91 7.42 -2.46
C PHE A 72 -7.77 8.37 -3.31
N GLY A 73 -8.95 8.79 -2.82
CA GLY A 73 -9.80 9.77 -3.47
C GLY A 73 -10.68 9.20 -4.58
N ASP A 74 -11.60 10.03 -5.08
CA ASP A 74 -12.64 9.68 -6.06
C ASP A 74 -12.15 9.35 -7.48
N LYS A 75 -10.88 9.64 -7.77
CA LYS A 75 -10.26 9.25 -9.05
C LYS A 75 -9.86 7.79 -9.09
N ILE A 76 -9.60 7.21 -7.91
CA ILE A 76 -9.13 5.82 -7.76
C ILE A 76 -10.22 4.97 -7.13
N ASN A 77 -10.89 5.45 -6.09
CA ASN A 77 -12.01 4.78 -5.44
C ASN A 77 -13.32 5.13 -6.14
N SER A 78 -14.32 4.27 -6.00
CA SER A 78 -15.61 4.46 -6.65
C SER A 78 -16.77 4.05 -5.75
N ALA A 79 -18.00 4.09 -6.28
CA ALA A 79 -19.16 3.57 -5.54
C ALA A 79 -19.16 2.03 -5.41
N SER A 80 -18.23 1.36 -6.09
CA SER A 80 -18.02 -0.08 -6.04
C SER A 80 -17.03 -0.47 -4.94
N ASP A 81 -16.76 -1.75 -4.82
CA ASP A 81 -15.74 -2.27 -3.93
C ASP A 81 -14.37 -2.29 -4.62
N GLU A 82 -13.33 -1.85 -3.91
CA GLU A 82 -11.93 -1.95 -4.30
C GLU A 82 -11.11 -2.78 -3.30
N TYR A 83 -10.28 -3.69 -3.83
CA TYR A 83 -9.58 -4.70 -3.04
C TYR A 83 -8.17 -4.99 -3.56
N ARG A 84 -7.33 -5.51 -2.66
CA ARG A 84 -6.01 -6.12 -2.99
C ARG A 84 -5.13 -5.19 -3.84
N PRO A 85 -4.88 -3.95 -3.39
CA PRO A 85 -3.94 -3.07 -4.09
C PRO A 85 -2.55 -3.69 -4.08
N LEU A 86 -1.79 -3.52 -5.16
CA LEU A 86 -0.40 -3.95 -5.32
C LEU A 86 0.37 -2.86 -6.08
N GLY A 87 1.40 -2.30 -5.45
CA GLY A 87 2.26 -1.28 -6.05
C GLY A 87 3.48 -1.86 -6.76
N PHE A 88 3.85 -1.29 -7.91
CA PHE A 88 5.03 -1.62 -8.69
C PHE A 88 5.73 -0.33 -9.14
N LYS A 89 7.05 -0.26 -8.98
CA LYS A 89 7.85 0.87 -9.48
C LYS A 89 8.49 0.48 -10.80
N PHE A 90 8.12 1.20 -11.86
CA PHE A 90 8.88 1.25 -13.11
C PHE A 90 9.77 2.50 -13.12
N VAL A 91 10.71 2.56 -14.08
CA VAL A 91 11.62 3.71 -14.22
C VAL A 91 10.82 5.00 -14.37
N ASP A 92 9.83 5.02 -15.25
CA ASP A 92 9.11 6.24 -15.60
C ASP A 92 7.86 6.50 -14.76
N PHE A 93 7.29 5.48 -14.11
CA PHE A 93 6.03 5.61 -13.36
C PHE A 93 5.89 4.58 -12.23
N SER A 94 5.01 4.88 -11.30
CA SER A 94 4.57 3.99 -10.23
C SER A 94 3.17 3.47 -10.56
N LEU A 95 3.01 2.16 -10.67
CA LEU A 95 1.74 1.50 -10.99
C LEU A 95 1.12 0.93 -9.73
N MET A 96 -0.18 1.15 -9.53
CA MET A 96 -0.99 0.32 -8.65
C MET A 96 -1.91 -0.57 -9.48
N VAL A 97 -1.92 -1.87 -9.18
CA VAL A 97 -2.91 -2.82 -9.69
C VAL A 97 -3.82 -3.23 -8.55
N PHE A 98 -5.13 -3.25 -8.77
CA PHE A 98 -6.12 -3.63 -7.76
C PHE A 98 -7.31 -4.32 -8.42
N SER A 99 -8.12 -5.01 -7.60
CA SER A 99 -9.37 -5.62 -8.07
C SER A 99 -10.57 -4.77 -7.71
N SER A 100 -11.56 -4.65 -8.61
CA SER A 100 -12.82 -3.96 -8.31
C SER A 100 -14.02 -4.60 -9.00
N ASP A 101 -15.21 -4.46 -8.43
CA ASP A 101 -16.48 -4.92 -9.00
C ASP A 101 -17.25 -3.82 -9.76
N ARG A 102 -16.52 -2.82 -10.25
CA ARG A 102 -17.09 -1.72 -11.04
C ARG A 102 -17.94 -2.22 -12.21
N PRO A 103 -19.05 -1.51 -12.52
CA PRO A 103 -19.89 -1.85 -13.66
C PRO A 103 -19.12 -1.92 -14.98
N GLY A 104 -19.48 -2.90 -15.83
CA GLY A 104 -18.86 -3.12 -17.14
C GLY A 104 -17.70 -4.13 -17.14
N GLY A 105 -17.35 -4.66 -15.97
CA GLY A 105 -16.40 -5.76 -15.81
C GLY A 105 -16.89 -7.13 -16.33
N LYS A 106 -16.06 -8.16 -16.17
CA LYS A 106 -16.35 -9.55 -16.51
C LYS A 106 -16.49 -10.39 -15.24
N GLY A 107 -17.73 -10.76 -14.93
CA GLY A 107 -18.04 -11.58 -13.75
C GLY A 107 -18.25 -10.70 -12.53
N GLY A 108 -17.46 -10.92 -11.48
CA GLY A 108 -17.56 -10.18 -10.21
C GLY A 108 -16.52 -9.08 -10.10
N PHE A 109 -15.26 -9.47 -9.87
CA PHE A 109 -14.13 -8.55 -9.75
C PHE A 109 -13.19 -8.67 -10.94
N ASP A 110 -12.77 -7.54 -11.48
CA ASP A 110 -11.75 -7.42 -12.53
C ASP A 110 -10.51 -6.67 -12.01
N LEU A 111 -9.41 -6.77 -12.76
CA LEU A 111 -8.17 -6.08 -12.44
C LEU A 111 -8.12 -4.72 -13.14
N TYR A 112 -7.82 -3.69 -12.36
CA TYR A 112 -7.64 -2.32 -12.80
C TYR A 112 -6.21 -1.88 -12.49
N CYS A 113 -5.67 -1.00 -13.33
CA CYS A 113 -4.37 -0.39 -13.11
C CYS A 113 -4.48 1.14 -13.12
N VAL A 114 -3.67 1.79 -12.30
CA VAL A 114 -3.63 3.25 -12.20
C VAL A 114 -2.20 3.71 -11.94
N ASP A 115 -1.81 4.79 -12.60
CA ASP A 115 -0.57 5.49 -12.30
C ASP A 115 -0.75 6.30 -11.01
N VAL A 116 0.09 6.02 -10.02
CA VAL A 116 0.10 6.67 -8.71
C VAL A 116 1.33 7.55 -8.50
N SER A 117 2.08 7.88 -9.56
CA SER A 117 3.34 8.64 -9.47
C SER A 117 3.17 10.01 -8.81
N ASP A 118 2.03 10.67 -9.02
CA ASP A 118 1.73 11.98 -8.44
C ASP A 118 1.21 11.90 -6.99
N ILE A 119 0.96 10.70 -6.47
CA ILE A 119 0.41 10.45 -5.13
C ILE A 119 1.46 9.79 -4.22
N ILE A 120 2.26 8.89 -4.80
CA ILE A 120 3.17 8.01 -4.07
C ILE A 120 4.60 8.25 -4.51
N GLU A 121 5.38 8.82 -3.59
CA GLU A 121 6.82 9.01 -3.72
C GLU A 121 7.57 7.69 -3.43
N ALA A 122 7.45 6.71 -4.32
CA ALA A 122 8.15 5.45 -4.18
C ALA A 122 9.68 5.65 -4.30
N PRO A 123 10.49 4.89 -3.55
CA PRO A 123 11.95 5.00 -3.64
C PRO A 123 12.45 4.74 -5.06
N ASP A 124 13.30 5.62 -5.57
CA ASP A 124 14.03 5.37 -6.80
C ASP A 124 15.23 4.48 -6.51
N TRP A 125 15.03 3.16 -6.64
CA TRP A 125 16.12 2.19 -6.52
C TRP A 125 17.05 2.17 -7.75
N TYR A 126 16.68 2.81 -8.85
CA TYR A 126 17.43 2.83 -10.11
C TYR A 126 18.40 4.01 -10.21
N GLY A 127 18.16 5.10 -9.48
CA GLY A 127 19.06 6.26 -9.40
C GLY A 127 20.46 5.98 -8.85
N PHE A 128 20.74 4.76 -8.37
CA PHE A 128 22.09 4.34 -7.94
C PHE A 128 22.93 3.71 -9.06
N TYR A 129 22.34 3.46 -10.23
CA TYR A 129 23.05 2.97 -11.40
C TYR A 129 23.10 4.09 -12.45
N GLU A 130 24.13 4.94 -12.36
CA GLU A 130 24.54 5.70 -13.53
C GLU A 130 25.07 4.70 -14.56
N PHE A 131 24.41 4.60 -15.72
CA PHE A 131 24.90 3.88 -16.89
C PHE A 131 25.78 4.77 -17.76
#